data_AF-A0A8H5NE09-F1
#
_entry.id   AF-A0A8H5NE09-F1
#
_cell.length_a   1.000
_cell.length_b   1.000
_cell.length_c   1.000
_cell.angle_alpha   90.00
_cell.angle_beta   90.00
_cell.angle_gamma   90.00
#
_symmetry.space_group_name_H-M   'P 1'
#
loop_
_entity.id
_entity.type
_entity.pdbx_description
1 polymer ?
#
loop_
_entity_poly.entity_id
_entity_poly.type
_entity_poly.pdbx_seq_one_letter_code
_entity_poly.pdbx_strand_id
1 'polypeptide(L)'
;MQTSLPTILADSLPKGSSVTLLASSFFKSNGSETAFPSADQVRAKSEAGDHVLDRKNTVIFESLGLVVKFGKEPRVTVAEGQCLWWLRQHLPSVPVPEIYGWTEDGGEVFLYMELVKGMTLEERWNSLSREEKGGVCEQLRDMVNELRRVKRDPEDRFLGQINRGPLQDVVFADGIRPRAGPFLSVKEFHDWFSFLIRRQAAGGPHWEGYKLEDIPDPYRSPCRVVAVIDWHQSGWYPDYWEFYKAVHTNHWESEWVQEYIPMFLEEPRETFIDGIDNYARSWGFM
;
A
#
# COMPACT_ATOMS: atom_id res chain seq x y z
N MET A 1 0.23 0.73 -32.76
CA MET A 1 -0.27 2.05 -32.30
C MET A 1 0.50 2.39 -31.05
N GLN A 2 1.20 3.52 -31.02
CA GLN A 2 1.96 3.96 -29.85
C GLN A 2 0.93 4.42 -28.82
N THR A 3 0.52 3.53 -27.92
CA THR A 3 -0.33 3.90 -26.79
C THR A 3 0.49 4.87 -25.94
N SER A 4 0.06 6.13 -25.90
CA SER A 4 0.61 7.12 -24.99
C SER A 4 0.56 6.55 -23.57
N LEU A 5 1.68 6.61 -22.86
CA LEU A 5 1.76 6.13 -21.48
C LEU A 5 0.71 6.83 -20.62
N PRO A 6 -0.01 6.10 -19.74
CA PRO A 6 -1.07 6.68 -18.94
C PRO A 6 -0.46 7.75 -18.02
N THR A 7 -1.09 8.93 -18.01
CA THR A 7 -0.63 10.10 -17.25
C THR A 7 -1.68 10.45 -16.21
N ILE A 8 -1.26 10.63 -14.96
CA ILE A 8 -2.16 11.06 -13.89
C ILE A 8 -2.31 12.57 -13.95
N LEU A 9 -3.54 13.04 -14.10
CA LEU A 9 -3.91 14.45 -13.97
C LEU A 9 -4.70 14.62 -12.67
N ALA A 10 -4.20 15.40 -11.71
CA ALA A 10 -4.86 15.55 -10.40
C ALA A 10 -6.31 16.08 -10.53
N ASP A 11 -6.58 16.88 -11.56
CA ASP A 11 -7.91 17.42 -11.83
C ASP A 11 -8.92 16.41 -12.37
N SER A 12 -8.46 15.28 -12.93
CA SER A 12 -9.35 14.22 -13.41
C SER A 12 -9.77 13.23 -12.33
N LEU A 13 -9.19 13.31 -11.13
CA LEU A 13 -9.54 12.43 -10.01
C LEU A 13 -10.93 12.80 -9.46
N PRO A 14 -11.75 11.83 -9.01
CA PRO A 14 -13.01 12.16 -8.36
C PRO A 14 -12.75 12.99 -7.10
N LYS A 15 -13.49 14.09 -6.93
CA LYS A 15 -13.32 15.05 -5.83
C LYS A 15 -14.57 15.07 -4.95
N GLY A 16 -14.38 15.35 -3.65
CA GLY A 16 -15.45 15.51 -2.68
C GLY A 16 -15.23 14.71 -1.41
N SER A 17 -15.84 15.17 -0.32
CA SER A 17 -15.83 14.51 0.99
C SER A 17 -16.74 13.27 1.02
N SER A 18 -17.67 13.15 0.07
CA SER A 18 -18.49 11.94 -0.11
C SER A 18 -18.67 11.68 -1.60
N VAL A 19 -18.26 10.49 -2.04
CA VAL A 19 -18.28 10.07 -3.45
C VAL A 19 -18.81 8.64 -3.53
N THR A 20 -19.81 8.44 -4.39
CA THR A 20 -20.38 7.13 -4.70
C THR A 20 -20.19 6.82 -6.18
N LEU A 21 -19.50 5.72 -6.48
CA LEU A 21 -19.23 5.29 -7.85
C LEU A 21 -20.33 4.32 -8.29
N LEU A 22 -21.45 4.87 -8.76
CA LEU A 22 -22.66 4.10 -9.14
C LEU A 22 -22.42 3.07 -10.26
N ALA A 23 -21.37 3.24 -11.06
CA ALA A 23 -20.99 2.29 -12.11
C ALA A 23 -20.19 1.07 -11.60
N SER A 24 -19.85 1.04 -10.31
CA SER A 24 -18.99 0.00 -9.71
C SER A 24 -19.66 -1.37 -9.66
N SER A 25 -18.87 -2.43 -9.50
CA SER A 25 -19.41 -3.79 -9.36
C SER A 25 -20.31 -3.98 -8.14
N PHE A 26 -20.16 -3.14 -7.10
CA PHE A 26 -21.00 -3.17 -5.91
C PHE A 26 -22.49 -3.03 -6.25
N PHE A 27 -22.88 -2.01 -7.01
CA PHE A 27 -24.28 -1.76 -7.37
C PHE A 27 -24.81 -2.77 -8.38
N LYS A 28 -23.93 -3.36 -9.21
CA LYS A 28 -24.29 -4.45 -10.11
C LYS A 28 -24.62 -5.74 -9.36
N SER A 29 -23.91 -5.99 -8.25
CA SER A 29 -24.03 -7.24 -7.48
C SER A 29 -25.08 -7.14 -6.38
N ASN A 30 -25.25 -5.96 -5.78
CA ASN A 30 -26.13 -5.74 -4.64
C ASN A 30 -27.41 -4.95 -4.97
N GLY A 31 -27.56 -4.42 -6.20
CA GLY A 31 -28.69 -3.59 -6.63
C GLY A 31 -28.38 -2.08 -6.61
N SER A 32 -29.00 -1.32 -7.52
CA SER A 32 -28.70 0.11 -7.74
C SER A 32 -29.10 1.02 -6.58
N GLU A 33 -30.10 0.60 -5.78
CA GLU A 33 -30.60 1.36 -4.62
C GLU A 33 -29.92 0.97 -3.30
N THR A 34 -28.99 0.02 -3.33
CA THR A 34 -28.33 -0.47 -2.12
C THR A 34 -27.35 0.57 -1.60
N ALA A 35 -27.58 1.04 -0.37
CA ALA A 35 -26.69 1.97 0.29
C ALA A 35 -25.46 1.26 0.90
N PHE A 36 -24.35 1.98 1.01
CA PHE A 36 -23.24 1.55 1.84
C PHE A 36 -23.63 1.51 3.32
N PRO A 37 -22.98 0.67 4.15
CA PRO A 37 -23.09 0.77 5.60
C PRO A 37 -22.73 2.18 6.09
N SER A 38 -23.52 2.73 7.02
CA SER A 38 -23.26 4.06 7.58
C SER A 38 -21.98 4.06 8.43
N ALA A 39 -21.40 5.25 8.65
CA ALA A 39 -20.23 5.40 9.51
C ALA A 39 -20.46 4.80 10.91
N ASP A 40 -21.65 4.99 11.49
CA ASP A 40 -22.03 4.42 12.78
C ASP A 40 -22.10 2.88 12.74
N GLN A 41 -22.62 2.29 11.67
CA GLN A 41 -22.65 0.83 11.51
C GLN A 41 -21.22 0.26 11.38
N VAL A 42 -20.35 0.96 10.66
CA VAL A 42 -18.93 0.58 10.51
C VAL A 42 -18.20 0.64 11.86
N ARG A 43 -18.36 1.74 12.62
CA ARG A 43 -17.76 1.91 13.95
C ARG A 43 -18.26 0.84 14.92
N ALA A 44 -19.58 0.66 15.00
CA ALA A 44 -20.19 -0.33 15.91
C ALA A 44 -19.70 -1.76 15.60
N LYS A 45 -19.54 -2.11 14.33
CA LYS A 45 -18.99 -3.41 13.92
C LYS A 45 -17.52 -3.58 14.33
N SER A 46 -16.70 -2.54 14.16
CA SER A 46 -15.31 -2.56 14.63
C SER A 46 -15.20 -2.71 16.15
N GLU A 47 -16.01 -1.95 16.90
CA GLU A 47 -16.08 -2.00 18.37
C GLU A 47 -16.52 -3.36 18.90
N ALA A 48 -17.36 -4.08 18.15
CA ALA A 48 -17.79 -5.44 18.47
C ALA A 48 -16.68 -6.49 18.26
N GLY A 49 -15.49 -6.11 17.81
CA GLY A 49 -14.37 -7.02 17.55
C GLY A 49 -14.41 -7.70 16.19
N ASP A 50 -15.34 -7.31 15.31
CA ASP A 50 -15.51 -7.88 13.97
C ASP A 50 -14.71 -7.06 12.94
N HIS A 51 -13.39 -7.04 13.15
CA HIS A 51 -12.40 -6.36 12.32
C HIS A 51 -11.28 -7.33 11.89
N VAL A 52 -10.58 -6.97 10.81
CA VAL A 52 -9.54 -7.81 10.20
C VAL A 52 -8.20 -7.61 10.88
N LEU A 53 -7.58 -8.70 11.37
CA LEU A 53 -6.32 -8.68 12.13
C LEU A 53 -6.44 -7.83 13.42
N ASP A 54 -5.34 -7.53 14.11
CA ASP A 54 -5.33 -6.56 15.25
C ASP A 54 -5.63 -5.10 14.83
N ARG A 55 -6.08 -4.88 13.58
CA ARG A 55 -6.31 -3.57 12.98
C ARG A 55 -7.78 -3.16 13.15
N LYS A 56 -8.07 -2.40 14.20
CA LYS A 56 -9.41 -1.81 14.51
C LYS A 56 -9.99 -0.89 13.42
N ASN A 57 -9.28 -0.68 12.32
CA ASN A 57 -9.61 0.29 11.28
C ASN A 57 -10.12 -0.35 9.98
N THR A 58 -10.36 -1.67 9.96
CA THR A 58 -10.85 -2.41 8.79
C THR A 58 -11.95 -3.40 9.17
N VAL A 59 -13.13 -3.29 8.57
CA VAL A 59 -14.27 -4.21 8.82
C VAL A 59 -14.77 -4.85 7.53
N ILE A 60 -15.26 -6.10 7.61
CA ILE A 60 -15.75 -6.86 6.44
C ILE A 60 -17.27 -7.04 6.50
N PHE A 61 -17.96 -6.62 5.43
CA PHE A 61 -19.36 -6.94 5.16
C PHE A 61 -19.43 -8.01 4.07
N GLU A 62 -19.22 -9.27 4.46
CA GLU A 62 -19.08 -10.39 3.52
C GLU A 62 -20.31 -10.58 2.63
N SER A 63 -21.52 -10.39 3.16
CA SER A 63 -22.77 -10.48 2.41
C SER A 63 -22.88 -9.46 1.28
N LEU A 64 -22.12 -8.37 1.36
CA LEU A 64 -22.07 -7.31 0.35
C LEU A 64 -20.82 -7.41 -0.55
N GLY A 65 -19.91 -8.36 -0.30
CA GLY A 65 -18.61 -8.41 -0.96
C GLY A 65 -17.78 -7.14 -0.71
N LEU A 66 -17.90 -6.57 0.48
CA LEU A 66 -17.41 -5.24 0.83
C LEU A 66 -16.44 -5.31 2.01
N VAL A 67 -15.33 -4.58 1.91
CA VAL A 67 -14.47 -4.23 3.03
C VAL A 67 -14.46 -2.71 3.19
N VAL A 68 -14.51 -2.24 4.44
CA VAL A 68 -14.46 -0.82 4.77
C VAL A 68 -13.21 -0.54 5.59
N LYS A 69 -12.33 0.29 5.05
CA LYS A 69 -11.17 0.83 5.77
C LYS A 69 -11.51 2.25 6.22
N PHE A 70 -11.42 2.52 7.52
CA PHE A 70 -11.84 3.80 8.07
C PHE A 70 -10.88 4.37 9.12
N GLY A 71 -10.86 5.67 9.31
CA GLY A 71 -10.09 6.32 10.36
C GLY A 71 -9.62 7.71 10.00
N LYS A 72 -8.79 8.31 10.87
CA LYS A 72 -8.27 9.67 10.69
C LYS A 72 -7.01 9.69 9.83
N GLU A 73 -6.76 10.81 9.16
CA GLU A 73 -5.43 11.11 8.62
C GLU A 73 -4.37 11.05 9.73
N PRO A 74 -3.14 10.55 9.47
CA PRO A 74 -2.60 10.11 8.18
C PRO A 74 -2.99 8.69 7.73
N ARG A 75 -3.69 7.92 8.57
CA ARG A 75 -3.83 6.46 8.41
C ARG A 75 -4.79 6.04 7.30
N VAL A 76 -5.83 6.84 7.07
CA VAL A 76 -6.82 6.64 6.00
C VAL A 76 -7.06 7.99 5.35
N THR A 77 -6.95 8.05 4.02
CA THR A 77 -7.07 9.29 3.26
C THR A 77 -7.85 9.05 1.97
N VAL A 78 -8.52 10.09 1.45
CA VAL A 78 -9.20 10.04 0.15
C VAL A 78 -8.23 9.72 -0.99
N ALA A 79 -6.94 10.07 -0.84
CA ALA A 79 -5.92 9.76 -1.84
C ALA A 79 -5.76 8.26 -2.11
N GLU A 80 -5.97 7.40 -1.10
CA GLU A 80 -5.97 5.94 -1.28
C GLU A 80 -7.10 5.50 -2.21
N GLY A 81 -8.32 6.01 -1.98
CA GLY A 81 -9.47 5.75 -2.86
C GLY A 81 -9.25 6.27 -4.29
N GLN A 82 -8.69 7.46 -4.44
CA GLN A 82 -8.35 8.03 -5.76
C GLN A 82 -7.27 7.22 -6.48
N CYS A 83 -6.27 6.72 -5.75
CA CYS A 83 -5.23 5.84 -6.29
C CYS A 83 -5.82 4.53 -6.82
N LEU A 84 -6.62 3.83 -6.00
CA LEU A 84 -7.31 2.60 -6.39
C LEU A 84 -8.19 2.82 -7.63
N TRP A 85 -8.97 3.89 -7.64
CA TRP A 85 -9.83 4.26 -8.78
C TRP A 85 -9.01 4.43 -10.07
N TRP A 86 -7.90 5.16 -10.00
CA TRP A 86 -7.09 5.45 -11.18
C TRP A 86 -6.39 4.20 -11.71
N LEU A 87 -5.75 3.41 -10.82
CA LEU A 87 -5.05 2.18 -11.17
C LEU A 87 -5.97 1.19 -11.87
N ARG A 88 -7.18 0.99 -11.34
CA ARG A 88 -8.14 0.04 -11.88
C ARG A 88 -8.53 0.35 -13.34
N GLN A 89 -8.55 1.63 -13.71
CA GLN A 89 -8.93 2.09 -15.04
C GLN A 89 -7.76 2.10 -16.04
N HIS A 90 -6.54 2.39 -15.57
CA HIS A 90 -5.41 2.69 -16.44
C HIS A 90 -4.32 1.61 -16.45
N LEU A 91 -4.28 0.75 -15.42
CA LEU A 91 -3.31 -0.33 -15.26
C LEU A 91 -4.00 -1.66 -14.87
N PRO A 92 -4.76 -2.30 -15.77
CA PRO A 92 -5.44 -3.56 -15.47
C PRO A 92 -4.47 -4.73 -15.19
N SER A 93 -3.20 -4.58 -15.55
CA SER A 93 -2.09 -5.50 -15.24
C SER A 93 -1.67 -5.47 -13.76
N VAL A 94 -1.99 -4.40 -13.04
CA VAL A 94 -1.78 -4.27 -11.59
C VAL A 94 -3.12 -4.51 -10.91
N PRO A 95 -3.41 -5.74 -10.45
CA PRO A 95 -4.69 -6.02 -9.82
C PRO A 95 -4.78 -5.28 -8.49
N VAL A 96 -5.82 -4.50 -8.29
CA VAL A 96 -6.12 -3.77 -7.06
C VAL A 96 -7.60 -3.93 -6.72
N PRO A 97 -8.00 -3.84 -5.44
CA PRO A 97 -9.41 -3.81 -5.08
C PRO A 97 -10.14 -2.69 -5.81
N GLU A 98 -11.33 -2.97 -6.34
CA GLU A 98 -12.20 -1.90 -6.84
C GLU A 98 -12.67 -1.02 -5.67
N ILE A 99 -12.43 0.29 -5.77
CA ILE A 99 -13.05 1.27 -4.87
C ILE A 99 -14.49 1.53 -5.34
N TYR A 100 -15.45 1.43 -4.42
CA TYR A 100 -16.87 1.67 -4.67
C TYR A 100 -17.26 3.11 -4.31
N GLY A 101 -16.54 3.72 -3.38
CA GLY A 101 -16.77 5.10 -2.95
C GLY A 101 -16.05 5.41 -1.65
N TRP A 102 -16.25 6.63 -1.16
CA TRP A 102 -15.77 7.05 0.16
C TRP A 102 -16.69 8.09 0.78
N THR A 103 -16.63 8.22 2.10
CA THR A 103 -17.27 9.33 2.81
C THR A 103 -16.42 9.80 3.99
N GLU A 104 -16.48 11.09 4.28
CA GLU A 104 -15.94 11.68 5.50
C GLU A 104 -17.06 11.87 6.51
N ASP A 105 -16.83 11.43 7.74
CA ASP A 105 -17.76 11.60 8.85
C ASP A 105 -16.98 11.73 10.18
N GLY A 106 -17.33 12.72 11.00
CA GLY A 106 -16.69 12.91 12.31
C GLY A 106 -15.17 13.15 12.27
N GLY A 107 -14.62 13.61 11.13
CA GLY A 107 -13.18 13.77 10.91
C GLY A 107 -12.43 12.47 10.59
N GLU A 108 -13.15 11.40 10.27
CA GLU A 108 -12.63 10.13 9.76
C GLU A 108 -13.03 9.96 8.29
N VAL A 109 -12.16 9.34 7.51
CA VAL A 109 -12.42 8.91 6.14
C VAL A 109 -12.85 7.44 6.18
N PHE A 110 -13.87 7.06 5.41
CA PHE A 110 -14.35 5.70 5.21
C PHE A 110 -14.21 5.35 3.73
N LEU A 111 -13.36 4.37 3.40
CA LEU A 111 -13.16 3.85 2.06
C LEU A 111 -13.94 2.55 1.89
N TYR A 112 -14.89 2.53 0.96
CA TYR A 112 -15.71 1.36 0.63
C TYR A 112 -15.11 0.68 -0.59
N MET A 113 -14.57 -0.53 -0.43
CA MET A 113 -13.85 -1.22 -1.50
C MET A 113 -14.15 -2.72 -1.56
N GLU A 114 -13.78 -3.34 -2.67
CA GLU A 114 -13.98 -4.76 -2.96
C GLU A 114 -13.34 -5.67 -1.91
N LEU A 115 -14.13 -6.62 -1.39
CA LEU A 115 -13.60 -7.76 -0.66
C LEU A 115 -13.02 -8.78 -1.65
N VAL A 116 -11.71 -8.67 -1.90
CA VAL A 116 -11.01 -9.59 -2.79
C VAL A 116 -10.94 -10.98 -2.16
N LYS A 117 -11.43 -11.98 -2.88
CA LYS A 117 -11.35 -13.39 -2.45
C LYS A 117 -9.95 -13.95 -2.75
N GLY A 118 -9.18 -14.20 -1.70
CA GLY A 118 -7.85 -14.79 -1.79
C GLY A 118 -7.28 -15.13 -0.41
N MET A 119 -6.11 -15.75 -0.40
CA MET A 119 -5.28 -15.88 0.80
C MET A 119 -4.19 -14.81 0.74
N THR A 120 -3.77 -14.29 1.89
CA THR A 120 -2.65 -13.37 1.91
C THR A 120 -1.36 -14.08 1.50
N LEU A 121 -0.39 -13.32 0.96
CA LEU A 121 0.91 -13.90 0.63
C LEU A 121 1.59 -14.41 1.90
N GLU A 122 1.47 -13.69 3.02
CA GLU A 122 2.00 -14.09 4.33
C GLU A 122 1.52 -15.48 4.77
N GLU A 123 0.19 -15.72 4.73
CA GLU A 123 -0.38 -17.02 5.10
C GLU A 123 0.07 -18.15 4.17
N ARG A 124 0.25 -17.86 2.87
CA ARG A 124 0.61 -18.88 1.89
C ARG A 124 2.12 -19.08 1.75
N TRP A 125 2.96 -18.11 2.12
CA TRP A 125 4.38 -18.04 1.76
C TRP A 125 5.17 -19.31 2.11
N ASN A 126 5.04 -19.79 3.35
CA ASN A 126 5.78 -20.94 3.87
C ASN A 126 5.41 -22.28 3.18
N SER A 127 4.30 -22.29 2.45
CA SER A 127 3.79 -23.47 1.76
C SER A 127 3.97 -23.40 0.24
N LEU A 128 4.59 -22.34 -0.29
CA LEU A 128 4.94 -22.24 -1.70
C LEU A 128 6.27 -22.92 -1.98
N SER A 129 6.36 -23.64 -3.10
CA SER A 129 7.63 -24.16 -3.62
C SER A 129 8.54 -23.01 -4.05
N ARG A 130 9.85 -23.27 -4.20
CA ARG A 130 10.80 -22.27 -4.72
C ARG A 130 10.42 -21.76 -6.11
N GLU A 131 9.93 -22.65 -6.97
CA GLU A 131 9.44 -22.31 -8.31
C GLU A 131 8.19 -21.43 -8.23
N GLU A 132 7.27 -21.72 -7.31
CA GLU A 132 6.06 -20.91 -7.11
C GLU A 132 6.39 -19.53 -6.53
N LYS A 133 7.31 -19.44 -5.55
CA LYS A 133 7.84 -18.16 -5.05
C LYS A 133 8.51 -17.36 -6.16
N GLY A 134 9.28 -18.03 -7.02
CA GLY A 134 9.84 -17.44 -8.24
C GLY A 134 8.76 -16.86 -9.17
N GLY A 135 7.71 -17.64 -9.44
CA GLY A 135 6.58 -17.18 -10.27
C GLY A 135 5.79 -16.01 -9.66
N VAL A 136 5.72 -15.90 -8.33
CA VAL A 136 5.18 -14.71 -7.65
C VAL A 136 6.10 -13.52 -7.89
N CYS A 137 7.42 -13.68 -7.77
CA CYS A 137 8.38 -12.60 -8.02
C CYS A 137 8.33 -12.10 -9.47
N GLU A 138 8.14 -12.99 -10.44
CA GLU A 138 7.96 -12.60 -11.85
C GLU A 138 6.71 -11.71 -12.03
N GLN A 139 5.58 -12.11 -11.42
CA GLN A 139 4.36 -11.30 -11.44
C GLN A 139 4.56 -9.93 -10.77
N LEU A 140 5.22 -9.89 -9.60
CA LEU A 140 5.51 -8.64 -8.90
C LEU A 140 6.41 -7.73 -9.72
N ARG A 141 7.44 -8.28 -10.38
CA ARG A 141 8.34 -7.52 -11.26
C ARG A 141 7.56 -6.89 -12.41
N ASP A 142 6.68 -7.63 -13.05
CA ASP A 142 5.85 -7.13 -14.14
C ASP A 142 4.91 -6.01 -13.64
N MET A 143 4.30 -6.16 -12.46
CA MET A 143 3.47 -5.12 -11.84
C MET A 143 4.27 -3.85 -11.52
N VAL A 144 5.45 -3.97 -10.91
CA VAL A 144 6.34 -2.83 -10.62
C VAL A 144 6.76 -2.11 -11.91
N ASN A 145 7.10 -2.87 -12.96
CA ASN A 145 7.44 -2.30 -14.25
C ASN A 145 6.27 -1.51 -14.87
N GLU A 146 5.04 -1.98 -14.70
CA GLU A 146 3.83 -1.26 -15.16
C GLU A 146 3.57 0.01 -14.34
N LEU A 147 3.77 -0.02 -13.02
CA LEU A 147 3.68 1.17 -12.17
C LEU A 147 4.74 2.23 -12.56
N ARG A 148 5.97 1.80 -12.84
CA ARG A 148 7.06 2.69 -13.27
C ARG A 148 6.85 3.33 -14.64
N ARG A 149 5.95 2.75 -15.46
CA ARG A 149 5.56 3.32 -16.76
C ARG A 149 4.62 4.50 -16.64
N VAL A 150 3.93 4.66 -15.51
CA VAL A 150 3.00 5.78 -15.30
C VAL A 150 3.78 7.09 -15.34
N LYS A 151 3.36 7.96 -16.25
CA LYS A 151 3.96 9.29 -16.35
C LYS A 151 3.27 10.24 -15.40
N ARG A 152 4.07 11.05 -14.72
CA ARG A 152 3.60 12.30 -14.14
C ARG A 152 3.41 13.33 -15.25
N ASP A 153 2.54 14.31 -15.03
CA ASP A 153 2.49 15.51 -15.85
C ASP A 153 3.89 16.18 -15.90
N PRO A 154 4.49 16.38 -17.09
CA PRO A 154 5.80 17.00 -17.24
C PRO A 154 5.89 18.41 -16.65
N GLU A 155 4.78 19.16 -16.67
CA GLU A 155 4.71 20.55 -16.21
C GLU A 155 4.45 20.66 -14.70
N ASP A 156 4.17 19.53 -14.03
CA ASP A 156 3.82 19.48 -12.62
C ASP A 156 4.75 18.54 -11.83
N ARG A 157 5.96 19.01 -11.54
CA ARG A 157 7.00 18.18 -10.90
C ARG A 157 6.92 18.25 -9.38
N PHE A 158 6.35 17.22 -8.75
CA PHE A 158 6.30 17.06 -7.29
C PHE A 158 6.49 15.60 -6.83
N LEU A 159 6.89 15.41 -5.57
CA LEU A 159 6.86 14.18 -4.80
C LEU A 159 5.74 14.30 -3.76
N GLY A 160 4.77 13.39 -3.79
CA GLY A 160 3.54 13.50 -3.01
C GLY A 160 2.52 12.44 -3.43
N GLN A 161 1.38 12.40 -2.73
CA GLN A 161 0.24 11.58 -3.10
C GLN A 161 -0.30 11.94 -4.49
N ILE A 162 -1.12 11.06 -5.06
CA ILE A 162 -1.72 11.22 -6.40
C ILE A 162 -2.48 12.55 -6.58
N ASN A 163 -3.01 13.10 -5.49
CA ASN A 163 -3.76 14.35 -5.43
C ASN A 163 -2.92 15.55 -4.97
N ARG A 164 -1.58 15.47 -5.06
CA ARG A 164 -0.62 16.45 -4.53
C ARG A 164 -0.60 16.60 -3.01
N GLY A 165 -1.21 15.67 -2.29
CA GLY A 165 -1.10 15.58 -0.83
C GLY A 165 0.32 15.22 -0.36
N PRO A 166 0.63 15.43 0.93
CA PRO A 166 1.89 14.99 1.52
C PRO A 166 2.04 13.47 1.49
N LEU A 167 3.28 12.98 1.50
CA LEU A 167 3.62 11.56 1.62
C LEU A 167 3.18 11.05 3.00
N GLN A 168 2.59 9.85 3.04
CA GLN A 168 2.03 9.25 4.26
C GLN A 168 2.84 8.06 4.78
N ASP A 169 4.08 7.89 4.31
CA ASP A 169 4.91 6.78 4.77
C ASP A 169 5.09 6.84 6.30
N VAL A 170 4.98 5.70 6.98
CA VAL A 170 5.18 5.58 8.44
C VAL A 170 6.57 6.06 8.88
N VAL A 171 7.54 6.02 7.96
CA VAL A 171 8.88 6.61 8.14
C VAL A 171 8.82 8.12 8.33
N PHE A 172 7.73 8.78 7.91
CA PHE A 172 7.56 10.23 7.94
C PHE A 172 6.43 10.69 8.87
N ALA A 173 5.34 9.91 8.92
CA ALA A 173 4.08 10.28 9.54
C ALA A 173 3.80 9.43 10.79
N ASP A 174 4.39 9.83 11.93
CA ASP A 174 3.75 9.58 13.23
C ASP A 174 3.18 10.91 13.76
N GLY A 175 2.18 10.86 14.64
CA GLY A 175 1.43 12.04 15.10
C GLY A 175 2.25 13.11 15.86
N ILE A 176 3.58 13.01 15.87
CA ILE A 176 4.53 13.92 16.50
C ILE A 176 5.32 14.72 15.44
N ARG A 177 5.40 14.22 14.19
CA ARG A 177 6.22 14.78 13.12
C ARG A 177 5.42 15.66 12.14
N PRO A 178 6.03 16.74 11.59
CA PRO A 178 5.40 17.54 10.54
C PRO A 178 5.20 16.71 9.27
N ARG A 179 4.06 16.91 8.57
CA ARG A 179 3.70 16.19 7.35
C ARG A 179 4.82 16.29 6.29
N ALA A 180 5.14 15.18 5.62
CA ALA A 180 6.23 15.12 4.65
C ALA A 180 5.78 15.57 3.26
N GLY A 181 6.15 16.79 2.89
CA GLY A 181 5.91 17.34 1.57
C GLY A 181 4.49 17.93 1.40
N PRO A 182 3.98 18.06 0.16
CA PRO A 182 4.65 17.64 -1.08
C PRO A 182 5.99 18.34 -1.30
N PHE A 183 6.97 17.64 -1.89
CA PHE A 183 8.29 18.18 -2.20
C PHE A 183 8.39 18.49 -3.70
N LEU A 184 9.02 19.59 -4.09
CA LEU A 184 9.16 19.95 -5.51
C LEU A 184 10.36 19.25 -6.17
N SER A 185 11.24 18.65 -5.37
CA SER A 185 12.41 17.91 -5.86
C SER A 185 12.87 16.80 -4.93
N VAL A 186 13.65 15.85 -5.48
CA VAL A 186 14.36 14.81 -4.70
C VAL A 186 15.33 15.44 -3.69
N LYS A 187 15.96 16.58 -4.04
CA LYS A 187 16.84 17.30 -3.14
C LYS A 187 16.11 17.83 -1.90
N GLU A 188 14.92 18.42 -2.07
CA GLU A 188 14.11 18.90 -0.94
C GLU A 188 13.68 17.75 -0.01
N PHE A 189 13.33 16.61 -0.60
CA PHE A 189 13.07 15.39 0.15
C PHE A 189 14.32 14.94 0.95
N HIS A 190 15.50 14.91 0.31
CA HIS A 190 16.77 14.54 0.96
C HIS A 190 17.17 15.50 2.09
N ASP A 191 17.00 16.81 1.88
CA ASP A 191 17.30 17.85 2.88
C ASP A 191 16.40 17.68 4.11
N TRP A 192 15.09 17.48 3.89
CA TRP A 192 14.10 17.25 4.95
C TRP A 192 14.34 15.93 5.70
N PHE A 193 14.66 14.85 4.97
CA PHE A 193 14.93 13.54 5.57
C PHE A 193 16.21 13.56 6.42
N SER A 194 17.27 14.22 5.94
CA SER A 194 18.54 14.37 6.67
C SER A 194 18.40 15.16 7.97
N PHE A 195 17.47 16.12 8.03
CA PHE A 195 17.16 16.88 9.25
C PHE A 195 16.54 15.99 10.34
N LEU A 196 15.67 15.05 9.97
CA LEU A 196 15.02 14.14 10.91
C LEU A 196 16.00 13.15 11.55
N ILE A 197 16.95 12.62 10.77
CA ILE A 197 17.98 11.67 11.23
C ILE A 197 18.81 12.25 12.40
N ARG A 198 19.07 13.57 12.40
CA ARG A 198 19.93 14.23 13.41
C ARG A 198 19.33 14.28 14.81
N ARG A 199 18.06 13.89 15.02
CA ARG A 199 17.31 14.18 16.26
C ARG A 199 17.10 12.99 17.22
N GLN A 200 17.47 11.74 16.88
CA GLN A 200 16.81 10.58 17.53
C GLN A 200 17.68 9.33 17.82
N ALA A 201 18.88 9.47 18.42
CA ALA A 201 19.73 8.32 18.76
C ALA A 201 19.75 7.99 20.29
N ALA A 202 19.01 6.95 20.74
CA ALA A 202 19.30 6.14 21.97
C ALA A 202 18.31 4.95 22.18
N GLY A 203 18.82 3.68 22.18
CA GLY A 203 18.22 2.50 22.88
C GLY A 203 17.86 1.23 22.04
N GLY A 204 18.28 0.01 22.47
CA GLY A 204 18.13 -1.33 21.79
C GLY A 204 17.27 -2.42 22.52
N PRO A 205 17.57 -3.77 22.46
CA PRO A 205 16.99 -4.79 21.52
C PRO A 205 16.44 -6.16 22.10
N HIS A 206 16.05 -7.12 21.20
CA HIS A 206 15.88 -8.64 21.25
C HIS A 206 14.45 -9.29 21.24
N TRP A 207 14.10 -10.49 20.67
CA TRP A 207 14.72 -11.85 20.47
C TRP A 207 13.99 -12.79 19.42
N GLU A 208 14.53 -14.01 19.18
CA GLU A 208 14.34 -15.04 18.10
C GLU A 208 13.42 -16.30 18.36
N GLY A 209 12.98 -16.97 17.27
CA GLY A 209 13.11 -18.45 17.12
C GLY A 209 11.83 -19.32 16.96
N TYR A 210 11.71 -20.09 15.85
CA TYR A 210 11.11 -21.45 15.72
C TYR A 210 11.38 -22.04 14.30
N LYS A 211 11.32 -23.38 14.13
CA LYS A 211 11.81 -24.14 12.95
C LYS A 211 10.71 -24.67 12.01
N LEU A 212 11.07 -24.77 10.73
CA LEU A 212 10.20 -24.88 9.54
C LEU A 212 9.90 -26.32 9.06
N GLU A 213 10.32 -27.35 9.81
CA GLU A 213 10.52 -28.71 9.29
C GLU A 213 9.35 -29.69 9.53
N ASP A 214 8.22 -29.22 10.09
CA ASP A 214 7.12 -30.07 10.56
C ASP A 214 5.83 -30.08 9.70
N ILE A 215 5.80 -29.48 8.51
CA ILE A 215 4.52 -29.28 7.78
C ILE A 215 4.56 -29.81 6.33
N PRO A 216 3.84 -30.92 6.01
CA PRO A 216 3.73 -31.47 4.66
C PRO A 216 2.69 -30.76 3.77
N ASP A 217 3.04 -30.57 2.48
CA ASP A 217 2.28 -29.82 1.45
C ASP A 217 1.73 -30.73 0.32
N PRO A 218 0.46 -30.56 -0.10
CA PRO A 218 -0.06 -31.22 -1.29
C PRO A 218 -0.85 -30.33 -2.26
N TYR A 219 -0.41 -29.15 -2.74
CA TYR A 219 -1.14 -28.50 -3.87
C TYR A 219 -0.27 -27.77 -4.92
N ARG A 220 -0.15 -28.41 -6.10
CA ARG A 220 0.35 -27.84 -7.36
C ARG A 220 -0.72 -27.04 -8.09
N SER A 221 -0.82 -25.74 -7.84
CA SER A 221 -1.48 -24.80 -8.75
C SER A 221 -0.66 -23.52 -8.81
N PRO A 222 -0.43 -22.92 -9.99
CA PRO A 222 0.43 -21.75 -10.10
C PRO A 222 -0.12 -20.62 -9.23
N CYS A 223 0.67 -20.20 -8.24
CA CYS A 223 0.34 -19.11 -7.34
C CYS A 223 0.16 -17.82 -8.16
N ARG A 224 -1.05 -17.26 -8.18
CA ARG A 224 -1.39 -16.05 -8.92
C ARG A 224 -1.72 -14.92 -7.97
N VAL A 225 -1.08 -13.77 -8.14
CA VAL A 225 -1.39 -12.54 -7.41
C VAL A 225 -2.74 -12.01 -7.89
N VAL A 226 -3.72 -11.95 -6.99
CA VAL A 226 -5.09 -11.52 -7.32
C VAL A 226 -5.40 -10.07 -6.93
N ALA A 227 -4.60 -9.48 -6.03
CA ALA A 227 -4.64 -8.05 -5.70
C ALA A 227 -3.38 -7.61 -4.94
N VAL A 228 -2.97 -6.36 -5.17
CA VAL A 228 -2.09 -5.58 -4.30
C VAL A 228 -2.96 -4.62 -3.48
N ILE A 229 -2.79 -4.63 -2.16
CA ILE A 229 -3.65 -3.90 -1.21
C ILE A 229 -2.86 -2.85 -0.42
N ASP A 230 -3.57 -2.07 0.40
CA ASP A 230 -3.01 -1.11 1.37
C ASP A 230 -2.26 0.09 0.75
N TRP A 231 -2.89 0.75 -0.24
CA TRP A 231 -2.32 1.86 -1.03
C TRP A 231 -2.26 3.22 -0.31
N HIS A 232 -2.48 3.26 1.01
CA HIS A 232 -2.52 4.51 1.78
C HIS A 232 -1.21 5.32 1.74
N GLN A 233 -0.07 4.64 1.58
CA GLN A 233 1.26 5.27 1.46
C GLN A 233 1.67 5.48 0.01
N SER A 234 0.80 5.25 -0.96
CA SER A 234 1.12 5.46 -2.38
C SER A 234 1.41 6.94 -2.70
N GLY A 235 2.31 7.15 -3.65
CA GLY A 235 2.75 8.48 -4.04
C GLY A 235 3.92 8.43 -5.00
N TRP A 236 4.34 9.62 -5.46
CA TRP A 236 5.56 9.80 -6.22
C TRP A 236 6.75 9.86 -5.27
N TYR A 237 7.56 8.80 -5.28
CA TYR A 237 8.79 8.67 -4.51
C TYR A 237 10.01 8.58 -5.45
N PRO A 238 11.23 8.76 -4.93
CA PRO A 238 12.43 8.32 -5.64
C PRO A 238 12.35 6.83 -6.02
N ASP A 239 12.97 6.46 -7.12
CA ASP A 239 12.94 5.11 -7.72
C ASP A 239 13.43 3.98 -6.81
N TYR A 240 14.35 4.29 -5.89
CA TYR A 240 14.87 3.35 -4.90
C TYR A 240 13.94 3.11 -3.70
N TRP A 241 12.87 3.89 -3.53
CA TRP A 241 12.03 3.85 -2.32
C TRP A 241 11.29 2.53 -2.15
N GLU A 242 10.86 1.92 -3.26
CA GLU A 242 10.15 0.62 -3.24
C GLU A 242 11.06 -0.50 -2.72
N PHE A 243 12.33 -0.54 -3.17
CA PHE A 243 13.33 -1.49 -2.68
C PHE A 243 13.54 -1.31 -1.17
N TYR A 244 13.78 -0.07 -0.75
CA TYR A 244 13.97 0.27 0.66
C TYR A 244 12.77 -0.19 1.51
N LYS A 245 11.55 0.14 1.08
CA LYS A 245 10.34 -0.24 1.81
C LYS A 245 10.18 -1.75 1.90
N ALA A 246 10.39 -2.48 0.82
CA ALA A 246 10.25 -3.93 0.80
C ALA A 246 11.23 -4.61 1.78
N VAL A 247 12.48 -4.14 1.82
CA VAL A 247 13.54 -4.68 2.69
C VAL A 247 13.24 -4.39 4.16
N HIS A 248 12.89 -3.16 4.51
CA HIS A 248 12.81 -2.73 5.92
C HIS A 248 11.46 -2.94 6.60
N THR A 249 10.46 -3.48 5.89
CA THR A 249 9.21 -3.96 6.51
C THR A 249 9.26 -5.44 6.91
N ASN A 250 10.40 -6.11 6.69
CA ASN A 250 10.61 -7.52 6.99
C ASN A 250 11.89 -7.71 7.79
N HIS A 251 12.02 -8.87 8.44
CA HIS A 251 13.28 -9.23 9.09
C HIS A 251 14.38 -9.37 8.03
N TRP A 252 15.52 -8.71 8.23
CA TRP A 252 16.59 -8.64 7.24
C TRP A 252 17.19 -10.01 6.90
N GLU A 253 17.21 -10.97 7.83
CA GLU A 253 17.65 -12.36 7.57
C GLU A 253 16.59 -13.23 6.91
N SER A 254 15.37 -12.73 6.67
CA SER A 254 14.33 -13.53 6.03
C SER A 254 14.72 -13.89 4.60
N GLU A 255 14.34 -15.10 4.16
CA GLU A 255 14.51 -15.51 2.76
C GLU A 255 13.85 -14.51 1.80
N TRP A 256 12.74 -13.89 2.23
CA TRP A 256 12.04 -12.85 1.45
C TRP A 256 12.97 -11.70 1.10
N VAL A 257 13.70 -11.18 2.10
CA VAL A 257 14.63 -10.07 1.91
C VAL A 257 15.89 -10.50 1.16
N GLN A 258 16.50 -11.62 1.55
CA GLN A 258 17.80 -12.03 1.03
C GLN A 258 17.73 -12.63 -0.38
N GLU A 259 16.66 -13.37 -0.69
CA GLU A 259 16.57 -14.13 -1.94
C GLU A 259 15.55 -13.57 -2.93
N TYR A 260 14.39 -13.11 -2.46
CA TYR A 260 13.24 -12.84 -3.34
C TYR A 260 13.07 -11.36 -3.71
N ILE A 261 13.29 -10.40 -2.79
CA ILE A 261 13.24 -8.96 -3.12
C ILE A 261 14.14 -8.61 -4.33
N PRO A 262 15.40 -9.08 -4.40
CA PRO A 262 16.27 -8.80 -5.55
C PRO A 262 15.76 -9.36 -6.89
N MET A 263 14.81 -10.30 -6.87
CA MET A 263 14.24 -10.87 -8.10
C MET A 263 13.23 -9.94 -8.78
N PHE A 264 12.63 -9.00 -8.04
CA PHE A 264 11.58 -8.10 -8.54
C PHE A 264 11.83 -6.61 -8.29
N LEU A 265 12.83 -6.25 -7.48
CA LEU A 265 13.28 -4.87 -7.27
C LEU A 265 14.78 -4.75 -7.50
N GLU A 266 15.18 -3.67 -8.18
CA GLU A 266 16.60 -3.35 -8.41
C GLU A 266 17.21 -2.74 -7.15
N GLU A 267 18.33 -3.31 -6.70
CA GLU A 267 19.08 -2.80 -5.56
C GLU A 267 19.73 -1.43 -5.90
N PRO A 268 19.48 -0.39 -5.08
CA PRO A 268 20.04 0.93 -5.33
C PRO A 268 21.56 0.97 -5.05
N ARG A 269 22.26 1.91 -5.69
CA ARG A 269 23.72 2.06 -5.54
C ARG A 269 24.10 2.52 -4.12
N GLU A 270 25.13 1.90 -3.54
CA GLU A 270 25.60 1.98 -2.13
C GLU A 270 25.54 3.35 -1.44
N THR A 271 25.78 4.45 -2.15
CA THR A 271 26.01 5.79 -1.54
C THR A 271 24.81 6.40 -0.79
N PHE A 272 23.61 5.81 -0.88
CA PHE A 272 22.43 6.26 -0.14
C PHE A 272 22.00 5.28 0.97
N ILE A 273 22.51 4.04 0.95
CA ILE A 273 22.10 2.95 1.83
C ILE A 273 22.51 3.24 3.28
N ASP A 274 23.72 3.77 3.50
CA ASP A 274 24.24 4.05 4.85
C ASP A 274 23.32 4.97 5.67
N GLY A 275 22.69 5.98 5.05
CA GLY A 275 21.81 6.91 5.74
C GLY A 275 20.50 6.27 6.18
N ILE A 276 19.97 5.35 5.37
CA ILE A 276 18.65 4.75 5.61
C ILE A 276 18.73 3.39 6.34
N ASP A 277 19.83 2.66 6.22
CA ASP A 277 20.17 1.51 7.06
C ASP A 277 20.33 1.93 8.51
N ASN A 278 20.99 3.07 8.76
CA ASN A 278 21.09 3.65 10.10
C ASN A 278 19.71 4.05 10.64
N TYR A 279 18.78 4.49 9.79
CA TYR A 279 17.40 4.74 10.17
C TYR A 279 16.65 3.44 10.50
N ALA A 280 16.72 2.40 9.66
CA ALA A 280 16.05 1.13 9.94
C ALA A 280 16.56 0.45 11.23
N ARG A 281 17.88 0.50 11.48
CA ARG A 281 18.49 0.09 12.75
C ARG A 281 17.94 0.87 13.94
N SER A 282 17.68 2.17 13.78
CA SER A 282 17.15 3.02 14.86
C SER A 282 15.70 2.71 15.27
N TRP A 283 14.96 1.94 14.46
CA TRP A 283 13.60 1.48 14.75
C TRP A 283 13.52 -0.01 15.12
N GLY A 284 14.66 -0.69 15.26
CA GLY A 284 14.70 -2.12 15.60
C GLY A 284 14.22 -3.05 14.48
N PHE A 285 14.22 -2.60 13.22
CA PHE A 285 13.96 -3.46 12.05
C PHE A 285 15.19 -4.28 11.64
N MET A 286 16.31 -4.15 12.36
CA MET A 286 17.56 -4.88 12.18
C MET A 286 18.02 -5.50 13.50
#